data_AF-A0A017HIH4-F1
#
_entry.id   AF-A0A017HIH4-F1
#
_cell.length_a   1.000
_cell.length_b   1.000
_cell.length_c   1.000
_cell.angle_alpha   90.00
_cell.angle_beta   90.00
_cell.angle_gamma   90.00
#
_symmetry.space_group_name_H-M   'P 1'
#
loop_
_entity.id
_entity.type
_entity.pdbx_description
1 polymer ?
#
loop_
_entity_poly.entity_id
_entity_poly.type
_entity_poly.pdbx_seq_one_letter_code
_entity_poly.pdbx_strand_id
1 'polypeptide(L)'
;MATLAGNVLQRTRCHYFRDRQCAACNKRETGSGCAVLECRNRRLAVLGTSERCIANYSGDFAIALVTLRAEVTVRGTDGSERTLPFENLHRPSGDAPHIETTLAPGDLITGCRPGRGPAARPT
;
A
#
# COMPACT_ATOMS: atom_id res chain seq x y z
N MET A 1 -4.87 18.61 -4.44
CA MET A 1 -4.06 17.97 -5.50
C MET A 1 -3.26 16.82 -4.90
N ALA A 2 -2.67 15.95 -5.71
CA ALA A 2 -1.86 14.82 -5.23
C ALA A 2 -0.41 15.23 -4.94
N THR A 3 0.21 14.62 -3.93
CA THR A 3 1.65 14.70 -3.63
C THR A 3 2.27 13.31 -3.76
N LEU A 4 3.60 13.22 -3.80
CA LEU A 4 4.29 11.92 -3.90
C LEU A 4 3.91 10.98 -2.75
N ALA A 5 4.10 11.43 -1.51
CA ALA A 5 3.79 10.63 -0.32
C ALA A 5 2.29 10.28 -0.25
N GLY A 6 1.41 11.24 -0.57
CA GLY A 6 -0.04 11.00 -0.60
C GLY A 6 -0.46 10.02 -1.70
N ASN A 7 0.24 10.00 -2.83
CA ASN A 7 -0.03 9.06 -3.93
C ASN A 7 0.30 7.62 -3.53
N VAL A 8 1.47 7.39 -2.92
CA VAL A 8 1.93 6.04 -2.55
C VAL A 8 1.20 5.47 -1.33
N LEU A 9 0.60 6.34 -0.51
CA LEU A 9 -0.26 5.98 0.63
C LEU A 9 -1.76 5.97 0.30
N GLN A 10 -2.14 6.06 -0.97
CA GLN A 10 -3.54 5.98 -1.34
C GLN A 10 -4.13 4.60 -0.99
N ARG A 11 -5.39 4.60 -0.56
CA ARG A 11 -6.09 3.37 -0.19
C ARG A 11 -6.85 2.78 -1.38
N THR A 12 -7.21 1.49 -1.25
CA THR A 12 -7.94 0.73 -2.28
C THR A 12 -9.24 1.41 -2.76
N ARG A 13 -9.62 1.12 -4.01
CA ARG A 13 -10.90 1.52 -4.61
C ARG A 13 -12.01 0.46 -4.50
N CYS A 14 -11.79 -0.61 -3.74
CA CYS A 14 -12.83 -1.61 -3.45
C CYS A 14 -14.13 -0.94 -3.00
N HIS A 15 -15.23 -1.18 -3.71
CA HIS A 15 -16.51 -0.53 -3.46
C HIS A 15 -17.02 -0.81 -2.04
N TYR A 16 -16.90 -2.05 -1.57
CA TYR A 16 -17.32 -2.47 -0.21
C TYR A 16 -16.49 -1.81 0.91
N PHE A 17 -15.22 -1.51 0.65
CA PHE A 17 -14.39 -0.77 1.59
C PHE A 17 -14.82 0.70 1.69
N ARG A 18 -15.14 1.33 0.55
CA ARG A 18 -15.51 2.75 0.47
C ARG A 18 -16.95 3.02 0.89
N ASP A 19 -17.84 2.06 0.68
CA ASP A 19 -19.21 2.12 1.15
C ASP A 19 -19.27 1.73 2.64
N ARG A 20 -19.61 2.71 3.48
CA ARG A 20 -19.74 2.51 4.94
C ARG A 20 -21.03 1.78 5.32
N GLN A 21 -22.01 1.66 4.42
CA GLN A 21 -23.22 0.88 4.66
C GLN A 21 -22.98 -0.63 4.55
N CYS A 22 -21.94 -1.05 3.83
CA CYS A 22 -21.53 -2.44 3.82
C CYS A 22 -21.00 -2.83 5.20
N ALA A 23 -21.67 -3.72 5.94
CA ALA A 23 -21.21 -4.11 7.28
C ALA A 23 -19.90 -4.94 7.25
N ALA A 24 -19.68 -5.77 6.23
CA ALA A 24 -18.58 -6.73 6.20
C ALA A 24 -17.36 -6.26 5.38
N CYS A 25 -16.36 -5.69 6.07
CA CYS A 25 -15.06 -5.34 5.48
C CYS A 25 -13.91 -5.41 6.50
N ASN A 26 -13.16 -6.52 6.51
CA ASN A 26 -12.01 -6.75 7.41
C ASN A 26 -10.93 -5.65 7.35
N LYS A 27 -10.81 -4.95 6.22
CA LYS A 27 -9.85 -3.83 6.04
C LYS A 27 -10.30 -2.54 6.75
N ARG A 28 -11.59 -2.41 7.05
CA ARG A 28 -12.18 -1.27 7.79
C ARG A 28 -12.44 -1.63 9.25
N GLU A 29 -12.99 -2.81 9.49
CA GLU A 29 -13.31 -3.32 10.82
C GLU A 29 -12.87 -4.79 10.91
N THR A 30 -11.83 -5.04 11.68
CA THR A 30 -11.22 -6.38 11.83
C THR A 30 -12.25 -7.37 12.34
N GLY A 31 -12.40 -8.51 11.64
CA GLY A 31 -13.33 -9.58 12.03
C GLY A 31 -14.75 -9.44 11.44
N SER A 32 -15.09 -8.31 10.81
CA SER A 32 -16.41 -8.10 10.19
C SER A 32 -16.66 -8.94 8.94
N GLY A 33 -15.64 -9.61 8.38
CA GLY A 33 -15.73 -10.42 7.17
C GLY A 33 -15.38 -9.65 5.89
N CYS A 34 -15.50 -10.31 4.73
CA CYS A 34 -15.19 -9.72 3.43
C CYS A 34 -16.33 -9.94 2.45
N ALA A 35 -17.26 -8.98 2.37
CA ALA A 35 -18.48 -9.10 1.55
C ALA A 35 -18.23 -9.41 0.06
N VAL A 36 -17.04 -9.08 -0.46
CA VAL A 36 -16.75 -9.20 -1.89
C VAL A 36 -16.33 -10.59 -2.35
N LEU A 37 -15.97 -11.49 -1.42
CA LEU A 37 -15.50 -12.84 -1.78
C LEU A 37 -16.56 -13.63 -2.55
N GLU A 38 -17.83 -13.48 -2.17
CA GLU A 38 -18.98 -14.18 -2.78
C GLU A 38 -19.78 -13.28 -3.73
N CYS A 39 -19.24 -12.10 -4.08
CA CYS A 39 -19.95 -11.07 -4.83
C CYS A 39 -19.15 -10.60 -6.06
N ARG A 40 -19.50 -9.42 -6.60
CA ARG A 40 -18.88 -8.82 -7.79
C ARG A 40 -17.43 -8.38 -7.50
N ASN A 41 -16.48 -9.27 -7.74
CA ASN A 41 -15.05 -9.09 -7.47
C ASN A 41 -14.19 -8.73 -8.71
N ARG A 42 -14.80 -8.46 -9.88
CA ARG A 42 -14.12 -8.26 -11.18
C ARG A 42 -12.91 -7.31 -11.19
N ARG A 43 -12.87 -6.30 -10.32
CA ARG A 43 -11.81 -5.27 -10.28
C ARG A 43 -10.76 -5.50 -9.18
N LEU A 44 -10.85 -6.62 -8.47
CA LEU A 44 -10.04 -6.89 -7.28
C LEU A 44 -8.83 -7.77 -7.61
N ALA A 45 -7.95 -7.95 -6.63
CA ALA A 45 -6.68 -8.63 -6.82
C ALA A 45 -6.90 -10.13 -7.12
N VAL A 46 -6.06 -10.66 -8.01
CA VAL A 46 -5.94 -12.10 -8.28
C VAL A 46 -4.72 -12.68 -7.54
N LEU A 47 -3.66 -11.89 -7.38
CA LEU A 47 -2.42 -12.27 -6.71
C LEU A 47 -2.28 -11.56 -5.35
N GLY A 48 -1.55 -12.17 -4.41
CA GLY A 48 -1.30 -11.59 -3.10
C GLY A 48 -2.55 -11.42 -2.23
N THR A 49 -3.57 -12.23 -2.50
CA THR A 49 -4.87 -12.24 -1.82
C THR A 49 -4.85 -13.06 -0.54
N SER A 50 -5.90 -12.94 0.27
CA SER A 50 -6.19 -13.84 1.38
C SER A 50 -7.70 -14.04 1.52
N GLU A 51 -8.10 -15.03 2.33
CA GLU A 51 -9.51 -15.20 2.73
C GLU A 51 -10.04 -14.02 3.54
N ARG A 52 -9.17 -13.12 4.02
CA ARG A 52 -9.58 -11.93 4.78
C ARG A 52 -9.82 -10.73 3.90
N CYS A 53 -9.08 -10.56 2.80
CA CYS A 53 -9.29 -9.46 1.87
C CYS A 53 -8.59 -9.71 0.53
N ILE A 54 -9.33 -9.42 -0.56
CA ILE A 54 -8.84 -9.49 -1.94
C ILE A 54 -8.68 -8.10 -2.59
N ALA A 55 -8.66 -7.03 -1.79
CA ALA A 55 -8.54 -5.67 -2.33
C ALA A 55 -7.17 -5.45 -3.00
N ASN A 56 -7.17 -4.83 -4.19
CA ASN A 56 -5.95 -4.39 -4.86
C ASN A 56 -5.52 -2.99 -4.38
N TYR A 57 -4.21 -2.74 -4.48
CA TYR A 57 -3.67 -1.37 -4.50
C TYR A 57 -3.96 -0.74 -5.87
N SER A 58 -4.40 0.52 -5.90
CA SER A 58 -4.93 1.16 -7.12
C SER A 58 -4.04 2.26 -7.70
N GLY A 59 -2.81 2.42 -7.21
CA GLY A 59 -1.91 3.48 -7.68
C GLY A 59 -0.95 3.02 -8.77
N ASP A 60 -0.93 3.72 -9.90
CA ASP A 60 -0.03 3.40 -11.02
C ASP A 60 1.44 3.75 -10.72
N PHE A 61 1.67 4.89 -10.05
CA PHE A 61 3.02 5.39 -9.81
C PHE A 61 3.86 4.46 -8.93
N ALA A 62 3.24 3.77 -7.96
CA ALA A 62 3.94 2.81 -7.11
C ALA A 62 4.54 1.64 -7.92
N ILE A 63 3.87 1.22 -9.01
CA ILE A 63 4.36 0.15 -9.88
C ILE A 63 5.68 0.56 -10.55
N ALA A 64 5.78 1.81 -11.00
CA ALA A 64 7.03 2.35 -11.54
C ALA A 64 8.14 2.40 -10.48
N LEU A 65 7.81 2.80 -9.24
CA LEU A 65 8.78 2.86 -8.14
C LEU A 65 9.32 1.48 -7.73
N VAL A 66 8.46 0.45 -7.68
CA VAL A 66 8.89 -0.93 -7.46
C VAL A 66 9.83 -1.38 -8.59
N THR A 67 9.45 -1.13 -9.85
CA THR A 67 10.24 -1.52 -11.03
C THR A 67 11.62 -0.85 -11.04
N LEU A 68 11.68 0.42 -10.63
CA LEU A 68 12.93 1.18 -10.53
C LEU A 68 13.74 0.88 -9.26
N ARG A 69 13.30 -0.07 -8.42
CA ARG A 69 13.91 -0.37 -7.12
C ARG A 69 14.14 0.91 -6.30
N ALA A 70 13.12 1.76 -6.29
CA ALA A 70 13.17 3.01 -5.54
C ALA A 70 13.36 2.75 -4.04
N GLU A 71 13.81 3.77 -3.34
CA GLU A 71 13.92 3.77 -1.89
C GLU A 71 13.14 4.96 -1.31
N VAL A 72 12.49 4.74 -0.16
CA VAL A 72 11.68 5.74 0.54
C VAL A 72 12.36 6.09 1.85
N THR A 73 12.51 7.39 2.09
CA THR A 73 13.01 7.92 3.36
C THR A 73 11.83 8.27 4.26
N VAL A 74 11.88 7.75 5.50
CA VAL A 74 10.85 7.88 6.51
C VAL A 74 11.47 8.46 7.77
N ARG A 75 10.84 9.50 8.31
CA ARG A 75 11.18 10.10 9.60
C ARG A 75 10.19 9.65 10.67
N GLY A 76 10.71 9.09 11.76
CA GLY A 76 9.94 8.71 12.94
C GLY A 76 9.61 9.91 13.83
N THR A 77 8.69 9.71 14.77
CA THR A 77 8.26 10.74 15.74
C THR A 77 9.35 11.08 16.76
N ASP A 78 10.28 10.16 16.99
CA ASP A 78 11.49 10.35 17.82
C ASP A 78 12.61 11.12 17.07
N GLY A 79 12.37 11.49 15.82
CA GLY A 79 13.36 12.18 14.97
C GLY A 79 14.32 11.25 14.26
N SER A 80 14.26 9.93 14.48
CA SER A 80 15.04 8.95 13.71
C SER A 80 14.67 9.01 12.23
N GLU A 81 15.63 8.73 11.36
CA GLU A 81 15.41 8.65 9.92
C GLU A 81 15.88 7.29 9.42
N ARG A 82 15.06 6.66 8.59
CA ARG A 82 15.38 5.38 7.97
C ARG A 82 14.98 5.39 6.51
N THR A 83 15.74 4.67 5.70
CA THR A 83 15.43 4.43 4.30
C THR A 83 15.11 2.96 4.11
N LEU A 84 14.04 2.65 3.37
CA LEU A 84 13.67 1.29 3.01
C LEU A 84 13.46 1.14 1.49
N PRO A 85 13.72 -0.05 0.92
CA PRO A 85 13.29 -0.37 -0.44
C PRO A 85 11.78 -0.14 -0.58
N PHE A 86 11.37 0.48 -1.69
CA PHE A 86 9.96 0.84 -1.92
C PHE A 86 9.04 -0.39 -1.92
N GLU A 87 9.53 -1.53 -2.41
CA GLU A 87 8.83 -2.82 -2.36
C GLU A 87 8.46 -3.28 -0.94
N ASN A 88 9.16 -2.77 0.08
CA ASN A 88 8.89 -3.07 1.49
C ASN A 88 7.97 -2.03 2.16
N LEU A 89 7.48 -1.03 1.43
CA LEU A 89 6.56 -0.02 1.98
C LEU A 89 5.19 -0.62 2.28
N HIS A 90 4.64 -1.40 1.34
CA HIS A 90 3.31 -2.01 1.46
C HIS A 90 3.40 -3.41 2.02
N ARG A 91 2.41 -3.80 2.83
CA ARG A 91 2.32 -5.14 3.40
C ARG A 91 1.37 -6.02 2.59
N PRO A 92 1.63 -7.34 2.48
CA PRO A 92 0.64 -8.29 2.02
C PRO A 92 -0.63 -8.21 2.88
N SER A 93 -1.78 -8.49 2.26
CA SER A 93 -3.09 -8.48 2.95
C SER A 93 -3.11 -9.40 4.17
N GLY A 94 -2.67 -10.67 3.98
CA GLY A 94 -2.55 -11.67 5.04
C GLY A 94 -3.78 -11.76 5.95
N ASP A 95 -3.53 -11.92 7.24
CA ASP A 95 -4.57 -11.96 8.29
C ASP A 95 -4.97 -10.57 8.82
N ALA A 96 -4.19 -9.53 8.51
CA ALA A 96 -4.37 -8.18 9.04
C ALA A 96 -4.53 -7.13 7.93
N PRO A 97 -5.60 -7.21 7.11
CA PRO A 97 -5.75 -6.35 5.93
C PRO A 97 -5.97 -4.87 6.26
N HIS A 98 -6.24 -4.53 7.52
CA HIS A 98 -6.32 -3.15 8.01
C HIS A 98 -4.93 -2.49 8.12
N ILE A 99 -3.84 -3.26 8.13
CA ILE A 99 -2.47 -2.74 8.16
C ILE A 99 -1.87 -2.82 6.75
N GLU A 100 -1.79 -1.68 6.08
CA GLU A 100 -1.45 -1.62 4.64
C GLU A 100 0.02 -1.32 4.38
N THR A 101 0.73 -0.72 5.33
CA THR A 101 2.13 -0.32 5.20
C THR A 101 2.98 -0.76 6.38
N THR A 102 4.30 -0.67 6.23
CA THR A 102 5.30 -0.89 7.29
C THR A 102 5.59 0.36 8.11
N LEU A 103 4.82 1.44 7.90
CA LEU A 103 4.93 2.68 8.67
C LEU A 103 4.35 2.51 10.07
N ALA A 104 5.06 3.00 11.06
CA ALA A 104 4.58 3.16 12.42
C ALA A 104 3.63 4.38 12.52
N PRO A 105 2.76 4.41 13.54
CA PRO A 105 1.95 5.59 13.81
C PRO A 105 2.80 6.87 13.93
N GLY A 106 2.48 7.88 13.12
CA GLY A 106 3.17 9.17 13.12
C GLY A 106 4.42 9.25 12.23
N ASP A 107 4.83 8.16 11.58
CA ASP A 107 5.90 8.20 10.57
C ASP A 107 5.54 9.15 9.42
N LEU A 108 6.55 9.89 8.94
CA LEU A 108 6.42 10.80 7.82
C LEU A 108 7.35 10.41 6.67
N ILE A 109 6.81 10.22 5.47
CA ILE A 109 7.63 10.10 4.25
C ILE A 109 8.23 11.47 3.91
N THR A 110 9.54 11.58 3.95
CA THR A 110 10.30 12.82 3.68
C THR A 110 10.99 12.80 2.33
N GLY A 111 11.22 11.63 1.74
CA GLY A 111 11.92 11.49 0.47
C GLY A 111 11.58 10.21 -0.27
N CYS A 112 11.75 10.24 -1.58
CA CYS A 112 11.70 9.05 -2.44
C CYS A 112 12.74 9.24 -3.54
N ARG A 113 13.62 8.25 -3.71
CA ARG A 113 14.65 8.26 -4.75
C ARG A 113 14.53 6.99 -5.60
N PRO A 114 14.51 7.08 -6.93
CA PRO A 114 14.59 5.90 -7.77
C PRO A 114 15.92 5.19 -7.53
N GLY A 115 15.94 3.85 -7.68
CA GLY A 115 17.18 3.10 -7.70
C GLY A 115 18.03 3.52 -8.89
N ARG A 116 19.36 3.35 -8.78
CA ARG A 116 20.27 3.62 -9.89
C ARG A 116 20.02 2.58 -10.99
N GLY A 117 19.42 3.02 -12.10
CA GLY A 117 19.27 2.19 -13.29
C GLY A 117 20.61 1.87 -13.95
N PRO A 118 20.64 0.95 -14.94
CA PRO A 118 21.86 0.57 -15.66
C PRO A 118 22.62 1.76 -16.27
N ALA A 119 21.90 2.80 -16.67
CA ALA A 119 22.45 4.03 -17.26
C ALA A 119 23.12 4.99 -16.25
N ALA A 120 23.00 4.74 -14.94
CA ALA A 120 23.55 5.61 -13.89
C ALA A 120 24.93 5.13 -13.37
N ARG A 121 25.57 4.18 -14.08
CA ARG A 121 26.93 3.72 -13.79
C ARG A 121 27.91 4.74 -14.41
N PRO A 122 28.77 5.43 -13.64
CA PRO A 122 29.80 6.26 -14.24
C PRO A 122 30.69 5.36 -15.11
N THR A 123 30.98 5.84 -16.31
CA THR A 123 31.99 5.26 -17.21
C THR A 123 33.39 5.48 -16.66
#